data_AF-A0A3D5S272-F1
#
_entry.id   AF-A0A3D5S272-F1
#
_cell.length_a   1.000
_cell.length_b   1.000
_cell.length_c   1.000
_cell.angle_alpha   90.00
_cell.angle_beta   90.00
_cell.angle_gamma   90.00
#
_symmetry.space_group_name_H-M   'P 1'
#
loop_
_entity.id
_entity.type
_entity.pdbx_description
1 polymer ?
#
loop_
_entity_poly.entity_id
_entity_poly.type
_entity_poly.pdbx_seq_one_letter_code
_entity_poly.pdbx_strand_id
1 'polypeptide(L)'
;MLCMNMKYWLIVFCVIGIVLVSKGQSTRDVTTPKAPKPTYQAYKKEKKGFMFGLFKKKNKPVFKTEEQESAEFRERVSALLEQKARDQRKMNKPQYTDPSYFGHKKKPKKRKNGKKKFCKECGLWH
;
A
#
# COMPACT_ATOMS: atom_id res chain seq x y z
N MET A 1 -0.46 -43.19 49.77
CA MET A 1 0.03 -43.32 48.38
C MET A 1 -1.06 -43.28 47.30
N LEU A 2 -2.34 -43.02 47.61
CA LEU A 2 -3.42 -42.97 46.60
C LEU A 2 -3.56 -41.60 45.88
N CYS A 3 -3.07 -40.51 46.48
CA CYS A 3 -3.25 -39.16 45.95
C CYS A 3 -2.31 -38.80 44.77
N MET A 4 -1.20 -39.53 44.60
CA MET A 4 -0.29 -39.33 43.46
C MET A 4 -0.90 -39.88 42.16
N ASN A 5 -1.61 -41.01 42.21
CA ASN A 5 -2.22 -41.64 41.04
C ASN A 5 -3.32 -40.79 40.40
N MET A 6 -4.10 -40.05 41.19
CA MET A 6 -5.19 -39.21 40.66
C MET A 6 -4.66 -38.00 39.88
N LYS A 7 -3.52 -37.42 40.28
CA LYS A 7 -2.87 -36.33 39.53
C LYS A 7 -2.33 -36.80 38.18
N TYR A 8 -1.73 -37.99 38.10
CA TYR A 8 -1.24 -38.55 36.84
C TYR A 8 -2.40 -38.85 35.88
N TRP A 9 -3.52 -39.38 36.38
CA TRP A 9 -4.71 -39.61 35.56
C TRP A 9 -5.33 -38.32 35.01
N LEU A 10 -5.35 -37.24 35.79
CA LEU A 10 -5.81 -35.93 35.30
C LEU A 10 -4.89 -35.36 34.22
N ILE A 11 -3.57 -35.51 34.38
CA ILE A 11 -2.60 -35.05 33.37
C ILE A 11 -2.75 -35.86 32.08
N VAL A 12 -2.91 -37.19 32.16
CA VAL A 12 -3.14 -38.06 31.00
C VAL A 12 -4.44 -37.70 30.28
N PHE A 13 -5.52 -37.43 31.03
CA PHE A 13 -6.81 -37.02 30.44
C PHE A 13 -6.71 -35.67 29.74
N CYS A 14 -6.00 -34.69 30.33
CA CYS A 14 -5.74 -33.40 29.70
C CYS A 14 -4.91 -33.53 28.41
N VAL A 15 -3.88 -34.38 28.38
CA VAL A 15 -3.05 -34.60 27.19
C VAL A 15 -3.85 -35.26 26.07
N ILE A 16 -4.68 -36.26 26.38
CA ILE A 16 -5.55 -36.93 25.40
C ILE A 16 -6.61 -35.96 24.84
N GLY A 17 -7.21 -35.13 25.70
CA GLY A 17 -8.18 -34.12 25.28
C GLY A 17 -7.60 -33.10 24.29
N ILE A 18 -6.37 -32.64 24.51
CA ILE A 18 -5.68 -31.69 23.62
C ILE A 18 -5.40 -32.30 22.24
N VAL A 19 -5.01 -33.58 22.18
CA VAL A 19 -4.72 -34.27 20.90
C VAL A 19 -5.98 -34.45 20.05
N LEU A 20 -7.13 -34.73 20.66
CA LEU A 20 -8.39 -34.90 19.95
C LEU A 20 -8.96 -33.59 19.40
N VAL A 21 -8.75 -32.46 20.09
CA VAL A 21 -9.20 -31.13 19.62
C VAL A 21 -8.43 -30.66 18.38
N SER A 22 -7.16 -31.07 18.21
CA SER A 22 -6.33 -30.61 17.09
C SER A 22 -6.73 -31.21 15.72
N LYS A 23 -7.57 -32.26 15.67
CA LYS A 23 -8.03 -32.88 14.41
C LYS A 23 -9.33 -32.28 13.85
N GLY A 24 -9.97 -31.33 14.55
CA GLY A 24 -11.26 -30.74 14.15
C GLY A 24 -11.20 -29.55 13.17
N GLN A 25 -10.01 -29.00 12.87
CA GLN A 25 -9.89 -27.77 12.05
C GLN A 25 -9.70 -28.00 10.54
N SER A 26 -9.64 -29.24 10.05
CA SER A 26 -9.26 -29.54 8.66
C SER A 26 -10.43 -29.83 7.70
N THR A 27 -11.69 -29.71 8.11
CA THR A 27 -12.85 -29.87 7.20
C THR A 27 -13.33 -28.52 6.68
N ARG A 28 -12.53 -27.89 5.82
CA ARG A 28 -13.03 -26.87 4.88
C ARG A 28 -12.99 -27.47 3.48
N ASP A 29 -14.15 -27.55 2.83
CA ASP A 29 -14.27 -28.07 1.48
C ASP A 29 -13.40 -27.27 0.51
N VAL A 30 -12.57 -27.99 -0.26
CA VAL A 30 -11.58 -27.47 -1.21
C VAL A 30 -12.25 -26.85 -2.45
N THR A 31 -13.58 -26.93 -2.56
CA THR A 31 -14.36 -26.55 -3.75
C THR A 31 -14.88 -25.10 -3.75
N THR A 32 -14.76 -24.34 -2.65
CA THR A 32 -15.07 -22.90 -2.72
C THR A 32 -13.89 -22.14 -3.34
N PRO A 33 -14.05 -21.46 -4.49
CA PRO A 33 -12.98 -20.65 -5.05
C PRO A 33 -12.61 -19.54 -4.05
N LYS A 34 -11.35 -19.52 -3.60
CA LYS A 34 -10.84 -18.43 -2.76
C LYS A 34 -10.99 -17.12 -3.51
N ALA A 35 -11.59 -16.11 -2.86
CA ALA A 35 -11.63 -14.75 -3.38
C ALA A 35 -10.22 -14.32 -3.83
N PRO A 36 -10.08 -13.64 -4.98
CA PRO A 36 -8.78 -13.20 -5.45
C PRO A 36 -8.13 -12.34 -4.36
N LYS A 37 -6.93 -12.72 -3.94
CA LYS A 37 -6.19 -11.93 -2.95
C LYS A 37 -6.00 -10.53 -3.54
N PRO A 38 -6.32 -9.45 -2.80
CA PRO A 38 -6.05 -8.10 -3.30
C PRO A 38 -4.56 -8.01 -3.63
N THR A 39 -4.24 -7.74 -4.89
CA THR A 39 -2.88 -7.51 -5.37
C THR A 39 -2.44 -6.12 -4.93
N TYR A 40 -2.30 -5.93 -3.63
CA TYR A 40 -1.54 -4.81 -3.13
C TYR A 40 -0.07 -5.05 -3.52
N GLN A 41 0.57 -4.08 -4.18
CA GLN A 41 2.01 -4.15 -4.39
C GLN A 41 2.67 -4.33 -3.03
N ALA A 42 3.24 -5.51 -2.78
CA ALA A 42 3.91 -5.79 -1.53
C ALA A 42 5.03 -4.77 -1.37
N TYR A 43 4.87 -3.83 -0.45
CA TYR A 43 5.93 -2.92 -0.02
C TYR A 43 7.14 -3.81 0.34
N LYS A 44 8.20 -3.76 -0.49
CA LYS A 44 9.44 -4.49 -0.22
C LYS A 44 9.99 -3.99 1.11
N LYS A 45 9.79 -4.76 2.18
CA LYS A 45 10.43 -4.51 3.46
C LYS A 45 11.92 -4.72 3.27
N GLU A 46 12.67 -3.64 3.13
CA GLU A 46 14.14 -3.71 3.14
C GLU A 46 14.58 -4.44 4.40
N LYS A 47 15.41 -5.48 4.24
CA LYS A 47 16.03 -6.21 5.35
C LYS A 47 17.00 -5.26 6.06
N LYS A 48 16.49 -4.42 6.96
CA LYS A 48 17.34 -3.65 7.88
C LYS A 48 18.08 -4.67 8.73
N GLY A 49 19.42 -4.62 8.67
CA GLY A 49 20.30 -5.57 9.33
C GLY A 49 19.93 -5.77 10.80
N PHE A 50 20.18 -6.97 11.31
CA PHE A 50 19.86 -7.41 12.68
C PHE A 50 20.31 -6.40 13.76
N MET A 51 21.42 -5.69 13.52
CA MET A 51 21.98 -4.66 14.40
C MET A 51 21.15 -3.35 14.46
N PHE A 52 20.27 -3.07 13.48
CA PHE A 52 19.41 -1.87 13.46
C PHE A 52 18.09 -2.06 14.23
N GLY A 53 17.79 -3.29 14.67
CA GLY A 53 16.59 -3.62 15.43
C GLY A 53 16.72 -3.39 16.95
N LEU A 54 17.93 -3.59 17.51
CA LEU A 54 18.16 -3.56 18.96
C LEU A 54 18.23 -2.14 19.54
N PHE A 55 18.60 -1.13 18.75
CA PHE A 55 18.70 0.27 19.21
C PHE A 55 17.43 1.11 18.99
N LYS A 56 16.31 0.49 18.58
CA LYS A 56 15.05 1.22 18.45
C LYS A 56 14.45 1.47 19.83
N LYS A 57 14.68 2.67 20.37
CA LYS A 57 13.88 3.23 21.47
C LYS A 57 12.40 3.07 21.12
N LYS A 58 11.67 2.32 21.94
CA LYS A 58 10.21 2.21 21.85
C LYS A 58 9.64 3.55 22.26
N ASN A 59 9.22 4.36 21.29
CA ASN A 59 8.49 5.59 21.59
C ASN A 59 7.18 5.20 22.29
N LYS A 60 6.98 5.72 23.51
CA LYS A 60 5.72 5.53 24.24
C LYS A 60 4.59 6.20 23.45
N PRO A 61 3.37 5.64 23.42
CA PRO A 61 2.23 6.30 22.80
C PRO A 61 1.98 7.62 23.55
N VAL A 62 2.16 8.73 22.86
CA VAL A 62 1.76 10.05 23.36
C VAL A 62 0.28 10.16 23.05
N PHE A 63 -0.56 10.11 24.10
CA PHE A 63 -1.99 10.38 23.98
C PHE A 63 -2.15 11.88 23.72
N LYS A 64 -2.59 12.24 22.52
CA LYS A 64 -2.84 13.63 22.13
C LYS A 64 -4.20 14.03 22.68
N THR A 65 -4.37 15.31 23.02
CA THR A 65 -5.70 15.82 23.36
C THR A 65 -6.58 15.89 22.13
N GLU A 66 -7.91 15.82 22.28
CA GLU A 66 -8.86 15.88 21.16
C GLU A 66 -8.66 17.12 20.28
N GLU A 67 -8.31 18.26 20.88
CA GLU A 67 -7.99 19.49 20.16
C GLU A 67 -6.76 19.33 19.25
N GLN A 68 -5.70 18.66 19.74
CA GLN A 68 -4.50 18.37 18.95
C GLN A 68 -4.81 17.42 17.80
N GLU A 69 -5.62 16.38 18.02
CA GLU A 69 -6.03 15.47 16.96
C GLU A 69 -6.85 16.18 15.89
N SER A 70 -7.74 17.09 16.30
CA SER A 70 -8.56 17.88 15.38
C SER A 70 -7.73 18.86 14.55
N ALA A 71 -6.71 19.49 15.15
CA ALA A 71 -5.78 20.39 14.46
C ALA A 71 -4.94 19.61 13.43
N GLU A 72 -4.36 18.48 13.83
CA GLU A 72 -3.59 17.61 12.94
C GLU A 72 -4.43 17.01 11.81
N PHE A 73 -5.71 16.74 12.05
CA PHE A 73 -6.64 16.34 11.00
C PHE A 73 -6.86 17.47 9.98
N ARG A 74 -7.12 18.69 10.46
CA ARG A 74 -7.30 19.86 9.59
C ARG A 74 -6.05 20.14 8.74
N GLU A 75 -4.86 20.06 9.32
CA GLU A 75 -3.60 20.22 8.59
C GLU A 75 -3.39 19.14 7.53
N ARG A 76 -3.72 17.88 7.83
CA ARG A 76 -3.64 16.80 6.84
C ARG A 76 -4.62 17.04 5.69
N VAL A 77 -5.84 17.49 5.99
CA VAL A 77 -6.86 17.79 4.98
C VAL A 77 -6.41 18.97 4.11
N SER A 78 -5.94 20.07 4.69
CA SER A 78 -5.48 21.24 3.93
C SER A 78 -4.30 20.88 3.02
N ALA A 79 -3.30 20.15 3.53
CA ALA A 79 -2.16 19.70 2.73
C ALA A 79 -2.59 18.79 1.56
N LEU A 80 -3.56 17.89 1.77
CA LEU A 80 -4.11 17.04 0.71
C LEU A 80 -4.86 17.87 -0.34
N LEU A 81 -5.64 18.86 0.07
CA LEU A 81 -6.34 19.76 -0.85
C LEU A 81 -5.35 20.58 -1.70
N GLU A 82 -4.29 21.10 -1.10
CA GLU A 82 -3.24 21.81 -1.83
C GLU A 82 -2.47 20.90 -2.80
N GLN A 83 -2.18 19.66 -2.41
CA GLN A 83 -1.57 18.68 -3.31
C GLN A 83 -2.49 18.39 -4.51
N LYS A 84 -3.77 18.10 -4.26
CA LYS A 84 -4.75 17.88 -5.32
C LYS A 84 -4.89 19.08 -6.26
N ALA A 85 -4.92 20.30 -5.72
CA ALA A 85 -4.98 21.52 -6.53
C ALA A 85 -3.72 21.68 -7.40
N ARG A 86 -2.53 21.41 -6.85
CA ARG A 86 -1.26 21.42 -7.62
C ARG A 86 -1.27 20.37 -8.72
N ASP A 87 -1.81 19.18 -8.45
CA ASP A 87 -1.86 18.10 -9.44
C ASP A 87 -2.88 18.38 -10.54
N GLN A 88 -4.07 18.90 -10.20
CA GLN A 88 -5.04 19.38 -11.18
C GLN A 88 -4.43 20.42 -12.13
N ARG A 89 -3.68 21.40 -11.60
CA ARG A 89 -2.96 22.39 -12.43
C ARG A 89 -1.94 21.74 -13.38
N LYS A 90 -1.28 20.65 -12.97
CA LYS A 90 -0.35 19.91 -13.84
C LYS A 90 -1.09 19.14 -14.93
N MET A 91 -2.22 18.52 -14.60
CA MET A 91 -3.04 17.76 -15.55
C MET A 91 -3.70 18.68 -16.58
N ASN A 92 -4.08 19.89 -16.18
CA ASN A 92 -4.65 20.92 -17.07
C ASN A 92 -3.62 21.61 -17.97
N LYS A 93 -2.35 21.17 -17.96
CA LYS A 93 -1.37 21.72 -18.90
C LYS A 93 -1.80 21.39 -20.34
N PRO A 94 -1.64 22.33 -21.28
CA PRO A 94 -2.03 22.12 -22.68
C PRO A 94 -1.33 20.92 -23.32
N GLN A 95 -0.18 20.51 -22.76
CA GLN A 95 0.54 19.32 -23.18
C GLN A 95 -0.28 18.02 -23.08
N TYR A 96 -1.21 17.94 -22.13
CA TYR A 96 -2.03 16.74 -21.90
C TYR A 96 -3.43 16.85 -22.52
N THR A 97 -3.85 18.04 -22.96
CA THR A 97 -5.20 18.29 -23.50
C THR A 97 -5.22 18.54 -25.00
N ASP A 98 -4.21 19.23 -25.57
CA ASP A 98 -4.15 19.57 -27.00
C ASP A 98 -3.35 18.51 -27.78
N PRO A 99 -3.95 17.86 -28.79
CA PRO A 99 -3.25 16.86 -29.60
C PRO A 99 -1.99 17.35 -30.30
N SER A 100 -1.88 18.65 -30.54
CA SER A 100 -0.68 19.23 -31.17
C SER A 100 0.56 19.22 -30.27
N TYR A 101 0.42 18.92 -28.98
CA TYR A 101 1.54 18.71 -28.06
C TYR A 101 1.91 17.23 -27.87
N PHE A 102 1.18 16.28 -28.45
CA PHE A 102 1.51 14.86 -28.27
C PHE A 102 2.92 14.56 -28.79
N GLY A 103 3.73 13.93 -27.94
CA GLY A 103 5.14 13.63 -28.22
C GLY A 103 6.09 14.82 -28.10
N HIS A 104 5.61 16.03 -27.77
CA HIS A 104 6.42 17.24 -27.68
C HIS A 104 6.23 18.01 -26.37
N LYS A 105 7.34 18.48 -25.80
CA LYS A 105 7.28 19.43 -24.67
C LYS A 105 6.76 20.81 -25.09
N LYS A 106 6.96 21.19 -26.35
CA LYS A 106 6.54 22.47 -26.92
C LYS A 106 5.80 22.24 -28.23
N LYS A 107 4.68 22.93 -28.43
CA LYS A 107 3.93 22.89 -29.69
C LYS A 107 4.86 23.14 -30.89
N PRO A 108 4.88 22.24 -31.88
CA PRO A 108 5.64 22.45 -33.10
C PRO A 108 5.23 23.73 -33.82
N LYS A 109 6.21 24.42 -34.43
CA LYS A 109 5.96 25.67 -35.17
C LYS A 109 5.19 25.35 -36.46
N LYS A 110 3.98 25.89 -36.61
CA LYS A 110 3.20 25.83 -37.86
C LYS A 110 3.91 26.61 -38.97
N ARG A 111 4.18 25.98 -40.11
CA ARG A 111 4.85 26.60 -41.27
C ARG A 111 3.92 26.72 -42.48
N LYS A 112 4.28 27.63 -43.40
CA LYS A 112 3.60 27.75 -44.71
C LYS A 112 3.82 26.49 -45.55
N ASN A 113 2.90 26.22 -46.48
CA ASN A 113 3.05 25.13 -47.44
C ASN A 113 4.37 25.26 -48.22
N GLY A 114 5.08 24.14 -48.40
CA GLY A 114 6.43 24.10 -49.00
C GLY A 114 7.61 24.33 -48.04
N LYS A 115 7.36 24.79 -46.80
CA LYS A 115 8.42 25.04 -45.79
C LYS A 115 8.33 24.15 -44.56
N LYS A 116 7.46 23.14 -44.59
CA LYS A 116 7.27 22.20 -43.48
C LYS A 116 8.56 21.42 -43.22
N LYS A 117 8.85 21.10 -41.97
CA LYS A 117 9.99 20.24 -41.60
C LYS A 117 9.50 18.99 -40.90
N PHE A 118 10.15 17.86 -41.20
CA PHE A 118 9.91 16.61 -40.50
C PHE A 118 10.36 16.72 -39.04
N CYS A 119 9.51 16.28 -38.13
CA CYS A 119 9.82 16.26 -36.70
C CYS A 119 10.18 14.86 -36.24
N LYS A 120 11.36 14.72 -35.63
CA LYS A 120 11.88 13.41 -35.21
C LYS A 120 11.17 12.82 -34.00
N GLU A 121 10.46 13.62 -33.21
CA GLU A 121 9.82 13.14 -31.96
C GLU A 121 8.40 12.61 -32.20
N CYS A 122 7.60 13.22 -33.10
CA CYS A 122 6.24 12.77 -33.42
C CYS A 122 6.09 12.11 -34.81
N GLY A 123 7.11 12.16 -35.67
CA GLY A 123 7.07 11.57 -37.01
C GLY A 123 6.18 12.31 -38.01
N LEU A 124 5.74 13.54 -37.72
CA LEU A 124 4.89 14.35 -38.59
C LEU A 124 5.66 15.52 -39.22
N TRP A 125 5.14 16.05 -40.32
CA TRP A 125 5.64 17.28 -40.95
C TRP A 125 4.88 18.50 -40.41
N HIS A 126 5.61 19.44 -39.79
CA HIS A 126 5.05 20.68 -39.22
C HIS A 126 5.46 21.94 -39.98
#